data_AF-A0A1M7YBU3-F1
#
_entry.id   AF-A0A1M7YBU3-F1
#
_cell.length_a   1.000
_cell.length_b   1.000
_cell.length_c   1.000
_cell.angle_alpha   90.00
_cell.angle_beta   90.00
_cell.angle_gamma   90.00
#
_symmetry.space_group_name_H-M   'P 1'
#
loop_
_entity.id
_entity.type
_entity.pdbx_description
1 polymer ?
#
loop_
_entity_poly.entity_id
_entity_poly.type
_entity_poly.pdbx_seq_one_letter_code
_entity_poly.pdbx_strand_id
1 'polypeptide(L)'
;MKKYSKGGFIEPEEKEMISFMPLQIKENLRTCIVELPGKNKRMALFHKWIDKSEIISPSPMVGGHSGGELKFTMAIVEFEDGTVRCVLPERIQFTDNEFRKYCFEKGAERCERIQAEQKIRRSRN
;
A
#
# COMPACT_ATOMS: atom_id res chain seq x y z
N MET A 1 -32.40 -58.53 34.62
CA MET A 1 -32.32 -57.07 34.88
C MET A 1 -30.85 -56.76 35.18
N LYS A 2 -30.10 -55.89 34.53
CA LYS A 2 -30.35 -54.76 33.62
C LYS A 2 -29.31 -54.77 32.48
N LYS A 3 -29.74 -54.25 31.33
CA LYS A 3 -29.07 -54.16 30.04
C LYS A 3 -27.92 -53.13 30.08
N TYR A 4 -26.78 -53.37 29.43
CA TYR A 4 -25.94 -52.31 28.88
C TYR A 4 -25.32 -52.72 27.53
N SER A 5 -25.26 -51.72 26.66
CA SER A 5 -25.35 -51.77 25.20
C SER A 5 -24.00 -51.63 24.50
N LYS A 6 -23.96 -52.14 23.26
CA LYS A 6 -22.91 -51.94 22.25
C LYS A 6 -22.36 -50.50 22.29
N GLY A 7 -21.10 -50.35 22.70
CA GLY A 7 -20.30 -49.17 22.42
C GLY A 7 -19.48 -49.45 21.17
N GLY A 8 -20.02 -49.08 20.01
CA GLY A 8 -19.24 -49.04 18.77
C GLY A 8 -18.15 -47.98 18.91
N PHE A 9 -16.96 -48.31 18.44
CA PHE A 9 -15.90 -47.34 18.22
C PHE A 9 -16.40 -46.41 17.11
N ILE A 10 -16.81 -45.20 17.48
CA ILE A 10 -17.11 -44.15 16.50
C ILE A 10 -15.73 -43.62 16.10
N GLU A 11 -15.21 -44.12 14.98
CA GLU A 11 -14.17 -43.41 14.22
C GLU A 11 -14.65 -41.96 14.06
N PRO A 12 -13.86 -40.97 14.50
CA PRO A 12 -14.31 -39.58 14.48
C PRO A 12 -14.68 -39.22 13.05
N GLU A 13 -15.96 -38.89 12.91
CA GLU A 13 -16.62 -38.47 11.68
C GLU A 13 -15.80 -37.36 11.01
N GLU A 14 -15.54 -37.49 9.71
CA GLU A 14 -14.69 -36.65 8.85
C GLU A 14 -15.00 -35.13 8.88
N LYS A 15 -15.97 -34.71 9.70
CA LYS A 15 -16.45 -33.34 9.87
C LYS A 15 -15.56 -32.44 10.71
N GLU A 16 -14.60 -32.96 11.48
CA GLU A 16 -13.58 -32.12 12.16
C GLU A 16 -12.36 -31.79 11.28
N MET A 17 -12.33 -32.24 10.03
CA MET A 17 -11.24 -31.96 9.08
C MET A 17 -11.56 -30.84 8.07
N ILE A 18 -12.62 -30.06 8.31
CA ILE A 18 -12.94 -28.85 7.56
C ILE A 18 -13.16 -27.78 8.64
N SER A 19 -12.22 -26.89 8.96
CA SER A 19 -12.01 -25.71 8.12
C SER A 19 -10.83 -24.83 8.57
N PHE A 20 -9.74 -25.37 9.16
CA PHE A 20 -8.56 -24.55 9.44
C PHE A 20 -7.63 -24.49 8.22
N MET A 21 -8.15 -24.05 7.08
CA MET A 21 -7.28 -23.46 6.05
C MET A 21 -6.96 -22.05 6.53
N PRO A 22 -5.71 -21.72 6.90
CA PRO A 22 -5.39 -20.33 7.18
C PRO A 22 -5.70 -19.54 5.91
N LEU A 23 -6.60 -18.56 6.03
CA LEU A 23 -6.89 -17.60 4.98
C LEU A 23 -5.57 -16.90 4.64
N GLN A 24 -4.89 -17.38 3.59
CA GLN A 24 -3.66 -16.75 3.11
C GLN A 24 -4.05 -15.50 2.33
N ILE A 25 -4.31 -14.40 3.04
CA ILE A 25 -4.46 -13.07 2.44
C ILE A 25 -3.09 -12.72 1.86
N LYS A 26 -2.87 -13.06 0.59
CA LYS A 26 -1.74 -12.55 -0.18
C LYS A 26 -2.09 -11.10 -0.54
N GLU A 27 -1.65 -10.16 0.30
CA GLU A 27 -1.78 -8.75 -0.04
C GLU A 27 -0.97 -8.48 -1.32
N ASN A 28 -1.66 -8.02 -2.36
CA ASN A 28 -1.00 -7.56 -3.58
C ASN A 28 -0.43 -6.17 -3.30
N LEU A 29 0.78 -6.14 -2.73
CA LEU A 29 1.49 -4.89 -2.45
C LEU A 29 1.90 -4.20 -3.76
N ARG A 30 1.66 -2.89 -3.82
CA ARG A 30 2.04 -2.09 -5.00
C ARG A 30 3.53 -1.79 -4.95
N THR A 31 4.23 -1.93 -6.07
CA THR A 31 5.62 -1.47 -6.17
C THR A 31 5.67 0.04 -6.37
N CYS A 32 6.66 0.67 -5.74
CA CYS A 32 6.88 2.11 -5.83
C CYS A 32 8.36 2.47 -5.79
N ILE A 33 8.67 3.67 -6.26
CA ILE A 33 9.96 4.31 -6.13
C ILE A 33 9.83 5.41 -5.10
N VAL A 34 10.77 5.46 -4.16
CA VAL A 34 10.84 6.47 -3.12
C VAL A 34 12.06 7.36 -3.32
N GLU A 35 11.83 8.67 -3.33
CA GLU A 35 12.89 9.69 -3.37
C GLU A 35 13.15 10.25 -1.97
N LEU A 36 14.35 10.04 -1.43
CA LEU A 36 14.73 10.49 -0.10
C LEU A 36 15.72 11.67 -0.19
N PRO A 37 15.62 12.69 0.69
CA PRO A 37 16.54 13.83 0.67
C PRO A 37 17.99 13.37 0.82
N GLY A 38 18.85 13.80 -0.11
CA GLY A 38 20.28 13.46 -0.10
C GLY A 38 20.59 12.00 -0.41
N LYS A 39 19.64 11.24 -0.95
CA LYS A 39 19.84 9.85 -1.39
C LYS A 39 19.26 9.63 -2.80
N ASN A 40 19.75 8.60 -3.46
CA ASN A 40 19.20 8.17 -4.74
C ASN A 40 17.79 7.60 -4.57
N LYS A 41 17.04 7.57 -5.68
CA LYS A 41 15.75 6.88 -5.79
C LYS A 41 15.91 5.40 -5.46
N ARG A 42 15.02 4.85 -4.63
CA ARG A 42 15.04 3.44 -4.21
C ARG A 42 13.72 2.76 -4.50
N MET A 43 13.75 1.50 -4.89
CA MET A 43 12.55 0.68 -5.02
C MET A 43 12.05 0.23 -3.65
N ALA A 44 10.73 0.17 -3.50
CA ALA A 44 10.05 -0.24 -2.29
C ALA A 44 8.67 -0.84 -2.58
N LEU A 45 8.15 -1.62 -1.64
CA LEU A 45 6.77 -2.07 -1.59
C LEU A 45 5.93 -1.09 -0.76
N PHE A 46 4.84 -0.62 -1.33
CA PHE A 46 3.84 0.19 -0.64
C PHE A 46 2.87 -0.71 0.11
N HIS A 47 2.76 -0.47 1.42
CA HIS A 47 1.84 -1.19 2.30
C HIS A 47 0.51 -0.46 2.42
N LYS A 48 0.53 0.75 2.98
CA LYS A 48 -0.67 1.56 3.20
C LYS A 48 -0.38 3.02 3.49
N TRP A 49 -1.41 3.84 3.35
CA TRP A 49 -1.46 5.18 3.92
C TRP A 49 -1.78 5.11 5.41
N ILE A 50 -1.21 6.04 6.17
CA ILE A 50 -1.48 6.26 7.58
C ILE A 50 -1.68 7.75 7.84
N ASP A 51 -2.53 8.07 8.81
CA ASP A 51 -2.65 9.43 9.31
C ASP A 51 -1.82 9.55 10.58
N LYS A 52 -0.92 10.54 10.60
CA LYS A 52 -0.14 10.90 11.77
C LYS A 52 -0.70 12.20 12.35
N SER A 53 -0.88 12.22 13.67
CA SER A 53 -1.23 13.41 14.41
C SER A 53 -0.18 13.71 15.47
N GLU A 54 0.24 14.96 15.56
CA GLU A 54 1.24 15.42 16.51
C GLU A 54 0.74 16.68 17.23
N ILE A 55 0.71 16.63 18.57
CA ILE A 55 0.30 17.78 19.38
C ILE A 55 1.49 18.73 19.50
N ILE A 56 1.28 19.97 19.09
CA ILE A 56 2.26 21.05 19.22
C ILE A 56 1.85 21.91 20.41
N SER A 57 2.62 21.84 21.49
CA SER A 57 2.40 22.67 22.67
C SER A 57 2.56 24.16 22.35
N PRO A 58 1.83 25.06 23.02
CA PRO A 58 2.03 26.51 22.86
C PRO A 58 3.44 26.91 23.30
N SER A 59 3.93 28.01 22.74
CA SER A 59 5.17 28.63 23.21
C SER A 59 5.00 29.20 24.62
N PRO A 60 5.96 29.01 25.54
CA PRO A 60 5.88 29.56 26.89
C PRO A 60 6.21 31.06 26.96
N MET A 61 6.65 31.68 25.87
CA MET A 61 7.05 33.09 25.84
C MET A 61 5.84 34.00 25.63
N VAL A 62 5.85 35.19 26.26
CA VAL A 62 4.84 36.24 26.01
C VAL A 62 4.89 36.66 24.54
N GLY A 63 3.76 36.53 23.85
CA GLY A 63 3.65 36.78 22.40
C GLY A 63 4.07 35.61 21.49
N GLY A 64 4.33 34.43 22.06
CA GLY A 64 4.73 33.23 21.29
C GLY A 64 3.57 32.57 20.53
N HIS A 65 3.89 31.54 19.74
CA HIS A 65 2.90 30.82 18.94
C HIS A 65 1.89 30.07 19.81
N SER A 66 0.63 30.01 19.34
CA SER A 66 -0.38 29.14 19.93
C SER A 66 -0.03 27.67 19.72
N GLY A 67 -0.48 26.82 20.64
CA GLY A 67 -0.44 25.37 20.43
C GLY A 67 -1.49 24.92 19.42
N GLY A 68 -1.44 23.65 19.03
CA GLY A 68 -2.39 23.06 18.10
C GLY A 68 -2.11 21.59 17.85
N GLU A 69 -2.79 21.04 16.85
CA GLU A 69 -2.61 19.66 16.40
C GLU A 69 -2.19 19.67 14.94
N LEU A 70 -1.04 19.08 14.62
CA LEU A 70 -0.56 18.91 13.27
C LEU A 70 -0.95 17.53 12.76
N LYS A 71 -1.83 17.48 11.76
CA LYS A 71 -2.25 16.24 11.08
C LYS A 71 -1.65 16.17 9.69
N PHE A 72 -1.08 15.02 9.36
CA PHE A 72 -0.56 14.76 8.02
C PHE A 72 -0.60 13.27 7.68
N THR A 73 -0.87 12.99 6.41
CA THR A 73 -0.87 11.63 5.88
C THR A 73 0.55 11.23 5.47
N MET A 74 0.94 10.00 5.79
CA MET A 74 2.19 9.38 5.38
C MET A 74 1.93 8.00 4.78
N ALA A 75 2.91 7.45 4.07
CA ALA A 75 2.88 6.07 3.61
C ALA A 75 3.85 5.20 4.39
N ILE A 76 3.44 3.97 4.66
CA ILE A 76 4.33 2.89 5.08
C ILE A 76 4.86 2.19 3.84
N VAL A 77 6.17 2.17 3.70
CA VAL A 77 6.89 1.51 2.61
C VAL A 77 7.97 0.60 3.16
N GLU A 78 8.23 -0.51 2.46
CA GLU A 78 9.28 -1.47 2.77
C GLU A 78 10.30 -1.51 1.63
N PHE A 79 11.56 -1.26 1.95
CA PHE A 79 12.65 -1.30 0.98
C PHE A 79 13.17 -2.73 0.77
N GLU A 80 13.96 -2.94 -0.28
CA GLU A 80 14.60 -4.23 -0.61
C GLU A 80 15.48 -4.80 0.52
N ASP A 81 15.99 -3.94 1.41
CA ASP A 81 16.76 -4.34 2.58
C ASP A 81 15.88 -4.80 3.77
N GLY A 82 14.56 -4.90 3.57
CA GLY A 82 13.57 -5.21 4.60
C GLY A 82 13.26 -4.05 5.55
N THR A 83 13.86 -2.87 5.34
CA THR A 83 13.62 -1.72 6.22
C THR A 83 12.25 -1.11 5.93
N VAL A 84 11.44 -0.98 6.97
CA VAL A 84 10.17 -0.25 6.91
C VAL A 84 10.36 1.21 7.31
N ARG A 85 9.78 2.13 6.54
CA ARG A 85 9.81 3.58 6.80
C ARG A 85 8.47 4.24 6.54
N CYS A 86 8.25 5.33 7.26
CA CYS A 86 7.18 6.29 6.95
C CYS A 86 7.73 7.37 6.02
N VAL A 87 7.08 7.58 4.88
CA VAL A 87 7.50 8.56 3.88
C VAL A 87 6.34 9.48 3.50
N LEU A 88 6.67 10.71 3.09
CA LEU A 88 5.67 11.66 2.64
C LEU A 88 5.05 11.22 1.31
N PRO A 89 3.76 11.50 1.07
CA PRO A 89 3.08 11.12 -0.18
C PRO A 89 3.79 11.64 -1.44
N GLU A 90 4.30 12.86 -1.40
CA GLU A 90 5.02 13.52 -2.51
C GLU A 90 6.32 12.79 -2.91
N ARG A 91 6.85 11.93 -2.04
CA ARG A 91 8.10 11.18 -2.28
C ARG A 91 7.87 9.82 -2.92
N ILE A 92 6.62 9.45 -3.20
CA ILE A 92 6.26 8.13 -3.74
C ILE A 92 5.82 8.24 -5.19
N GLN A 93 6.36 7.37 -6.02
CA GLN A 93 5.90 7.14 -7.39
C GLN A 93 5.57 5.66 -7.59
N PHE A 94 4.30 5.32 -7.83
CA PHE A 94 3.89 3.95 -8.14
C PHE A 94 4.37 3.52 -9.53
N THR A 95 4.85 2.27 -9.63
CA THR A 95 5.45 1.73 -10.87
C THR A 95 4.55 0.79 -11.65
N ASP A 96 3.46 0.31 -11.05
CA ASP A 96 2.50 -0.62 -11.67
C ASP A 96 1.61 0.00 -12.77
N ASN A 97 1.71 1.33 -12.99
CA ASN A 97 0.92 2.05 -13.98
C ASN A 97 -0.60 1.83 -13.88
N GLU A 98 -1.12 1.41 -12.73
CA GLU A 98 -2.56 1.21 -12.50
C GLU A 98 -3.38 2.47 -12.78
N PHE A 99 -2.74 3.64 -12.62
CA PHE A 99 -3.31 4.93 -12.97
C PHE A 99 -3.82 5.00 -14.43
N ARG A 100 -3.23 4.25 -15.37
CA ARG A 100 -3.65 4.23 -16.78
C ARG A 100 -5.02 3.58 -17.00
N LYS A 101 -5.50 2.76 -16.07
CA LYS A 101 -6.84 2.13 -16.16
C LYS A 101 -7.97 3.13 -15.95
N TYR A 102 -7.67 4.30 -15.39
CA TYR A 102 -8.65 5.35 -15.18
C TYR A 102 -8.83 6.15 -16.48
N CYS A 103 -10.00 5.99 -17.11
CA CYS A 103 -10.39 6.79 -18.27
C CYS A 103 -10.78 8.21 -17.82
N PHE A 104 -9.84 9.15 -17.87
CA PHE A 104 -10.19 10.57 -17.86
C PHE A 104 -10.68 10.91 -19.27
N GLU A 105 -11.99 11.17 -19.43
CA GLU A 105 -12.72 11.33 -20.70
C GLU A 105 -12.17 12.42 -21.66
N LYS A 106 -11.05 13.09 -21.36
CA LYS A 106 -10.40 14.08 -22.24
C LYS A 106 -8.88 13.90 -22.43
N GLY A 107 -8.30 12.79 -21.96
CA GLY A 107 -6.84 12.57 -22.02
C GLY A 107 -6.36 11.54 -23.05
N ALA A 108 -7.22 10.59 -23.44
CA ALA A 108 -6.84 9.48 -24.32
C ALA A 108 -6.38 9.96 -25.70
N GLU A 109 -7.13 10.88 -26.32
CA GLU A 109 -6.84 11.39 -27.67
C GLU A 109 -5.54 12.22 -27.73
N ARG A 110 -5.20 12.92 -26.64
CA ARG A 110 -3.96 13.72 -26.57
C ARG A 110 -2.72 12.84 -26.43
N CYS A 111 -2.81 11.75 -25.67
CA CYS A 111 -1.69 10.85 -25.44
C CYS A 111 -1.35 10.04 -26.71
N GLU A 112 -2.38 9.58 -27.44
CA GLU A 112 -2.21 8.91 -28.74
C GLU A 112 -1.59 9.84 -29.78
N ARG A 113 -2.02 11.11 -29.85
CA ARG A 113 -1.40 12.12 -30.73
C ARG A 113 0.07 12.35 -30.40
N ILE A 114 0.42 12.54 -29.13
CA ILE A 114 1.82 12.76 -28.70
C ILE A 114 2.68 11.53 -29.02
N GLN A 115 2.16 10.32 -28.80
CA GLN A 115 2.88 9.08 -29.12
C GLN A 115 3.09 8.91 -30.64
N ALA A 116 2.08 9.23 -31.45
CA ALA A 116 2.19 9.20 -32.91
C ALA A 116 3.23 10.20 -33.43
N GLU A 117 3.22 11.43 -32.91
CA GLU A 117 4.19 12.48 -33.28
C GLU A 117 5.63 12.09 -32.92
N GLN A 118 5.84 11.53 -31.72
CA GLN A 118 7.17 11.07 -31.30
C GLN A 118 7.66 9.89 -32.14
N LYS A 119 6.76 9.00 -32.58
CA LYS A 119 7.10 7.86 -33.45
C LYS A 119 7.48 8.33 -34.86
N ILE A 120 6.75 9.30 -35.42
CA ILE A 120 7.05 9.92 -36.72
C ILE A 120 8.39 10.67 -36.68
N ARG A 121 8.69 11.39 -35.60
CA ARG A 121 9.95 12.12 -35.45
C ARG A 121 11.16 11.17 -35.36
N ARG A 122 11.00 10.03 -34.69
CA ARG A 122 12.04 9.00 -34.58
C ARG A 122 12.26 8.18 -35.84
N SER A 123 11.28 8.11 -36.75
CA SER A 123 11.44 7.43 -38.04
C SER A 123 12.03 8.34 -39.13
N ARG A 124 12.13 9.64 -38.87
CA ARG A 124 12.69 10.66 -39.78
C ARG A 124 14.14 11.05 -39.45
N ASN A 125 14.66 10.58 -38.32
CA ASN A 125 16.08 10.64 -37.94
C ASN A 125 16.70 9.25 -38.13
#